data_AF-A0A0M2DU00-F1
#
_entry.id   AF-A0A0M2DU00-F1
#
_cell.length_a   1.000
_cell.length_b   1.000
_cell.length_c   1.000
_cell.angle_alpha   90.00
_cell.angle_beta   90.00
_cell.angle_gamma   90.00
#
_symmetry.space_group_name_H-M   'P 1'
#
loop_
_entity.id
_entity.type
_entity.pdbx_description
1 polymer ?
#
loop_
_entity_poly.entity_id
_entity_poly.type
_entity_poly.pdbx_seq_one_letter_code
_entity_poly.pdbx_strand_id
1 'polypeptide(L)'
;MALKKNRLSEDSKRLLAHILENGPQNLFQLRPVTGELESDLVKRLRNLRTGGWLELVDDRPQLCWGICKDAIPLFSQGLAARRPSNGEPKPMGDMPERRQINVMEGDYKPEPFTPPRQGSMDFSAIASHGVRC
;
A
#
# COMPACT_ATOMS: atom_id res chain seq x y z
N MET A 1 -9.08 3.02 4.91
CA MET A 1 -8.05 2.77 3.90
C MET A 1 -6.73 2.48 4.60
N ALA A 2 -6.15 1.29 4.39
CA ALA A 2 -4.90 0.91 5.04
C ALA A 2 -3.72 1.63 4.38
N LEU A 3 -2.95 2.40 5.16
CA LEU A 3 -1.76 3.11 4.71
C LEU A 3 -0.73 2.09 4.19
N LYS A 4 -0.55 2.01 2.86
CA LYS A 4 0.51 1.21 2.24
C LYS A 4 1.86 1.68 2.80
N LYS A 5 2.66 0.74 3.32
CA LYS A 5 4.05 0.96 3.74
C LYS A 5 4.77 1.82 2.70
N ASN A 6 5.37 2.90 3.17
CA ASN A 6 5.96 3.97 2.37
C ASN A 6 7.14 3.42 1.53
N ARG A 7 6.86 2.97 0.29
CA ARG A 7 7.86 2.44 -0.68
C ARG A 7 8.46 3.55 -1.52
N LEU A 8 8.84 4.68 -0.91
CA LEU A 8 9.61 5.70 -1.61
C LEU A 8 11.05 5.22 -1.81
N SER A 9 11.60 5.42 -3.01
CA SER A 9 13.03 5.24 -3.26
C SER A 9 13.85 6.21 -2.42
N GLU A 10 15.12 5.88 -2.15
CA GLU A 10 16.00 6.78 -1.39
C GLU A 10 16.13 8.15 -2.04
N ASP A 11 16.24 8.21 -3.37
CA ASP A 11 16.33 9.48 -4.09
C ASP A 11 15.05 10.30 -3.97
N SER A 12 13.88 9.65 -3.97
CA SER A 12 12.60 10.33 -3.74
C SER A 12 12.51 10.90 -2.32
N LYS A 13 13.06 10.18 -1.33
CA LYS A 13 13.13 10.68 0.05
C LYS A 13 14.07 11.87 0.17
N ARG A 14 15.25 11.82 -0.45
CA ARG A 14 16.20 12.96 -0.48
C ARG A 14 15.57 14.19 -1.13
N LEU A 15 14.88 14.00 -2.25
CA LEU A 15 14.17 15.07 -2.96
C LEU A 15 13.08 15.69 -2.07
N LEU A 16 12.25 14.87 -1.42
CA LEU A 16 11.22 15.36 -0.51
C LEU A 16 11.81 16.06 0.72
N ALA A 17 12.90 15.54 1.32
CA ALA A 17 13.58 16.19 2.42
C ALA A 17 14.10 17.58 2.02
N HIS A 18 14.70 17.69 0.83
CA HIS A 18 15.21 18.96 0.31
C HIS A 18 14.10 20.00 0.08
N ILE A 19 12.94 19.60 -0.44
CA ILE A 19 11.78 20.49 -0.60
C ILE A 19 11.19 20.88 0.77
N LEU A 20 11.22 19.97 1.75
CA LEU A 20 10.73 20.25 3.10
C LEU A 20 11.56 21.34 3.79
N GLU A 21 12.89 21.27 3.64
CA GLU A 21 13.82 22.22 4.26
C GLU A 21 13.83 23.58 3.55
N ASN A 22 13.77 23.59 2.21
CA ASN A 22 13.96 24.82 1.42
C ASN A 22 12.65 25.42 0.89
N GLY A 23 11.51 24.78 1.14
CA GLY A 23 10.21 25.17 0.59
C GLY A 23 10.03 24.80 -0.89
N PRO A 24 8.98 25.34 -1.54
CA PRO A 24 8.66 25.01 -2.94
C PRO A 24 9.78 25.38 -3.90
N GLN A 25 10.18 24.42 -4.74
CA GLN A 25 11.31 24.58 -5.66
C GLN A 25 10.95 24.29 -7.12
N ASN A 26 11.67 24.93 -8.04
CA ASN A 26 11.56 24.67 -9.47
C ASN A 26 12.46 23.49 -9.90
N LEU A 27 12.33 23.09 -11.16
CA LEU A 27 13.06 21.95 -11.71
C LEU A 27 14.59 22.18 -11.73
N PHE A 28 15.02 23.41 -12.03
CA PHE A 28 16.43 23.79 -12.05
C PHE A 28 17.10 23.65 -10.68
N GLN A 29 16.38 23.97 -9.61
CA GLN A 29 16.85 23.84 -8.22
C GLN A 29 16.89 22.38 -7.76
N LEU A 30 15.98 21.53 -8.26
CA LEU A 30 15.90 20.12 -7.87
C LEU A 30 16.88 19.22 -8.62
N ARG A 31 17.29 19.60 -9.84
CA ARG A 31 18.25 18.84 -10.65
C ARG A 31 19.55 18.48 -9.94
N PRO A 32 20.28 19.42 -9.28
CA PRO A 32 21.52 19.09 -8.58
C PRO A 32 21.35 18.14 -7.39
N VAL A 33 20.15 18.03 -6.81
CA VAL A 33 19.88 17.18 -5.64
C VAL A 33 19.91 15.70 -6.00
N THR A 34 19.41 15.37 -7.19
CA THR A 34 19.32 13.98 -7.67
C THR A 34 20.44 13.59 -8.63
N GLY A 35 21.06 14.56 -9.32
CA GLY A 35 22.05 14.29 -10.37
C GLY A 35 21.47 13.63 -11.64
N GLU A 36 20.14 13.57 -11.75
CA GLU A 36 19.44 12.88 -12.84
C GLU A 36 19.30 13.72 -14.11
N LEU A 37 19.07 13.02 -15.21
CA LEU A 37 18.59 13.63 -16.44
C LEU A 37 17.23 14.29 -16.20
N GLU A 38 17.01 15.42 -16.86
CA GLU A 38 15.80 16.22 -16.69
C GLU A 38 14.52 15.42 -16.97
N SER A 39 14.53 14.56 -17.99
CA SER A 39 13.40 13.70 -18.35
C SER A 39 12.99 12.74 -17.22
N ASP A 40 13.97 12.22 -16.48
CA ASP A 40 13.73 11.24 -15.43
C ASP A 40 13.26 11.92 -14.15
N LEU A 41 13.83 13.10 -13.86
CA LEU A 41 13.38 13.97 -12.79
C LEU A 41 11.91 14.40 -13.01
N VAL A 42 11.54 14.82 -14.22
CA VAL A 42 10.15 15.16 -14.56
C VAL A 42 9.21 13.97 -14.32
N LYS A 43 9.59 12.78 -14.80
CA LYS A 43 8.79 11.55 -14.59
C LYS A 43 8.63 11.25 -13.11
N ARG A 44 9.69 11.38 -12.31
CA ARG A 44 9.65 11.18 -10.86
C ARG A 44 8.72 12.18 -10.18
N LEU A 45 8.85 13.47 -10.48
CA LEU A 45 8.00 14.52 -9.91
C LEU A 45 6.52 14.28 -10.22
N ARG A 46 6.21 13.86 -11.47
CA ARG A 46 4.86 13.43 -11.84
C ARG A 46 4.38 12.24 -11.03
N ASN A 47 5.20 11.20 -10.87
CA ASN A 47 4.83 10.03 -10.07
C ASN A 47 4.59 10.38 -8.60
N LEU A 48 5.41 11.26 -8.03
CA LEU A 48 5.25 11.76 -6.65
C LEU A 48 3.97 12.58 -6.50
N ARG A 49 3.63 13.41 -7.49
CA ARG A 49 2.36 14.14 -7.54
C ARG A 49 1.16 13.19 -7.63
N THR A 50 1.18 12.23 -8.55
CA THR A 50 0.12 11.22 -8.66
C THR A 50 -0.01 10.39 -7.38
N GLY A 51 1.10 10.16 -6.69
CA GLY A 51 1.12 9.49 -5.38
C GLY A 51 0.67 10.35 -4.20
N GLY A 52 0.30 11.62 -4.43
CA GLY A 52 -0.17 12.54 -3.38
C GLY A 52 0.94 13.15 -2.51
N TRP A 53 2.21 13.03 -2.91
CA TRP A 53 3.34 13.56 -2.14
C TRP A 53 3.64 15.03 -2.45
N LEU A 54 3.43 15.43 -3.70
CA LEU A 54 3.75 16.77 -4.20
C LEU A 54 2.50 17.48 -4.72
N GLU A 55 2.49 18.80 -4.55
CA GLU A 55 1.52 19.72 -5.14
C GLU A 55 2.24 20.76 -6.01
N LEU A 56 1.52 21.30 -7.00
CA LEU A 56 2.02 22.43 -7.79
C LEU A 56 1.62 23.72 -7.08
N VAL A 57 2.60 24.58 -6.86
CA VAL A 57 2.42 25.90 -6.27
C VAL A 57 2.58 26.91 -7.39
N ASP A 58 1.47 27.54 -7.81
CA ASP A 58 1.40 28.47 -8.96
C ASP A 58 1.94 29.88 -8.66
N ASP A 59 2.57 30.10 -7.51
CA ASP A 59 2.97 31.44 -7.04
C ASP A 59 4.23 32.02 -7.73
N ARG A 60 4.74 31.41 -8.80
CA ARG A 60 5.99 31.83 -9.46
C ARG A 60 5.90 31.75 -10.98
N PRO A 61 6.71 32.54 -11.72
CA PRO A 61 6.76 32.49 -13.19
C PRO A 61 7.22 31.13 -13.75
N GLN A 62 7.70 30.24 -12.88
CA GLN A 62 8.11 28.89 -13.20
C GLN A 62 7.40 27.91 -12.29
N LEU A 63 7.03 26.76 -12.84
CA LEU A 63 6.33 25.69 -12.15
C LEU A 63 7.14 25.22 -10.92
N CYS A 64 6.59 25.43 -9.73
CA CYS A 64 7.20 25.03 -8.47
C CYS A 64 6.49 23.83 -7.85
N TRP A 65 7.28 22.95 -7.25
CA TRP A 65 6.82 21.74 -6.58
C TRP A 65 6.93 21.93 -5.08
N GLY A 66 5.79 21.88 -4.39
CA GLY A 66 5.68 21.88 -2.93
C GLY A 66 5.29 20.50 -2.40
N ILE A 67 5.48 20.27 -1.11
CA ILE A 67 4.98 19.07 -0.44
C ILE A 67 3.51 19.27 -0.10
N CYS A 68 2.68 18.27 -0.41
CA CYS A 68 1.27 18.29 -0.04
C CYS A 68 1.13 18.31 1.49
N LYS A 69 0.24 19.17 2.02
CA LYS A 69 0.02 19.32 3.49
C LYS A 69 -0.30 17.99 4.18
N ASP A 70 -1.05 17.13 3.52
CA ASP A 70 -1.45 15.82 4.04
C ASP A 70 -0.29 14.81 4.04
N ALA A 71 0.73 15.02 3.20
CA ALA A 71 1.90 14.16 3.09
C ALA A 71 3.00 14.49 4.13
N ILE A 72 3.00 15.70 4.69
CA ILE A 72 3.95 16.14 5.72
C ILE A 72 3.99 15.17 6.92
N PRO A 73 2.87 14.84 7.59
CA PRO A 73 2.90 13.94 8.75
C PRO A 73 3.34 12.51 8.37
N LEU A 74 3.04 12.07 7.15
CA LEU A 74 3.44 10.75 6.65
C LEU A 74 4.93 10.67 6.36
N PHE A 75 5.51 11.76 5.88
CA PHE A 75 6.94 11.86 5.63
C PHE A 75 7.73 11.90 6.95
N SER A 76 7.28 12.69 7.94
CA SER A 76 7.92 12.72 9.27
C SER A 76 7.84 11.37 10.00
N GLN A 77 6.73 10.63 9.85
CA GLN A 77 6.60 9.29 10.42
C GLN A 77 7.44 8.24 9.67
N GLY A 78 7.62 8.41 8.36
CA GLY A 78 8.45 7.51 7.53
C GLY A 78 9.96 7.76 7.64
N LEU A 79 10.36 8.99 8.00
CA LEU A 79 11.74 9.38 8.31
C LEU A 79 12.15 9.10 9.75
N ALA A 80 11.19 8.97 10.67
CA ALA A 80 11.50 8.49 12.01
C ALA A 80 12.19 7.13 11.86
N ALA A 81 13.52 7.15 12.07
CA ALA A 81 14.35 5.97 12.10
C ALA A 81 13.57 4.92 12.87
N ARG A 82 13.33 3.75 12.26
CA ARG A 82 12.64 2.64 12.91
C ARG A 82 13.15 2.62 14.34
N ARG A 83 12.27 2.88 15.33
CA ARG A 83 12.66 2.67 16.72
C ARG A 83 13.31 1.29 16.71
N PRO A 84 14.57 1.15 17.16
CA PRO A 84 15.15 -0.16 17.26
C PRO A 84 14.13 -0.95 18.07
N SER A 85 13.57 -2.00 17.47
CA SER A 85 12.71 -2.91 18.20
C SER A 85 13.64 -3.69 19.12
N ASN A 86 14.19 -3.00 20.13
CA ASN A 86 14.80 -3.59 21.32
C ASN A 86 13.67 -4.10 22.23
N GLY A 87 12.66 -4.72 21.63
CA GLY A 87 11.86 -5.69 22.34
C GLY A 87 12.65 -6.97 22.22
N GLU A 88 13.07 -7.53 23.36
CA GLU A 88 13.50 -8.92 23.42
C GLU A 88 12.52 -9.77 22.57
N PRO A 89 13.03 -10.73 21.78
CA PRO A 89 12.14 -11.63 21.05
C PRO A 89 11.16 -12.19 22.08
N LYS A 90 9.86 -11.98 21.84
CA LYS A 90 8.82 -12.54 22.70
C LYS A 90 9.18 -14.01 22.89
N PRO A 91 9.32 -14.52 24.14
CA PRO A 91 9.58 -15.93 24.34
C PRO A 91 8.50 -16.68 23.56
N MET A 92 8.94 -17.66 22.76
CA MET A 92 8.04 -18.56 22.07
C MET A 92 7.19 -19.19 23.17
N GLY A 93 5.95 -18.72 23.34
CA GLY A 93 5.03 -19.31 24.30
C GLY A 93 4.92 -20.80 24.03
N ASP A 94 4.57 -21.58 25.06
CA ASP A 94 4.50 -23.03 24.97
C ASP A 94 3.79 -23.46 23.71
N MET A 95 4.47 -24.29 22.92
CA MET A 95 3.95 -24.77 21.64
C MET A 95 2.62 -25.48 21.93
N PRO A 96 1.49 -25.06 21.31
CA PRO A 96 0.21 -25.70 21.56
C PRO A 96 0.33 -27.18 21.23
N GLU A 97 -0.13 -28.03 22.14
CA GLU A 97 -0.09 -29.48 21.96
C GLU A 97 -0.73 -29.87 20.62
N ARG A 98 -0.13 -30.85 19.96
CA ARG A 98 -0.63 -31.34 18.66
C ARG A 98 -2.10 -31.74 18.85
N ARG A 99 -2.99 -31.04 18.14
CA ARG A 99 -4.41 -31.43 18.07
C ARG A 99 -4.50 -32.84 17.53
N GLN A 100 -4.79 -33.80 18.39
CA GLN A 100 -5.16 -35.15 17.98
C GLN A 100 -6.62 -35.09 17.52
N ILE A 101 -6.83 -35.14 16.21
CA ILE A 101 -8.17 -35.33 15.65
C ILE A 101 -8.39 -36.83 15.59
N ASN A 102 -9.25 -37.37 16.46
CA ASN A 102 -9.68 -38.76 16.38
C ASN A 102 -10.55 -38.92 15.13
N VAL A 103 -9.95 -39.43 14.05
CA VAL A 103 -10.62 -39.62 12.74
C VAL A 103 -11.71 -40.70 12.81
N MET A 104 -11.72 -41.54 13.85
CA MET A 104 -12.59 -42.72 13.97
C MET A 104 -13.64 -42.64 15.10
N GLU A 105 -13.61 -41.59 15.93
CA GLU A 105 -14.63 -41.38 16.99
C GLU A 105 -15.58 -40.25 16.59
N GLY A 106 -16.73 -40.64 16.06
CA GLY A 106 -17.86 -39.74 15.86
C GLY A 106 -18.74 -40.19 14.69
N ASP A 107 -20.03 -40.35 14.96
CA ASP A 107 -21.03 -40.36 13.89
C ASP A 107 -21.04 -38.97 13.26
N TYR A 108 -20.31 -38.80 12.16
CA TYR A 108 -20.36 -37.58 11.36
C TYR A 108 -21.77 -37.44 10.78
N LYS A 109 -22.61 -36.62 11.44
CA LYS A 109 -23.87 -36.14 10.89
C LYS A 109 -23.60 -34.78 10.24
N PRO A 110 -23.44 -34.70 8.91
CA PRO A 110 -23.32 -33.41 8.25
C PRO A 110 -24.57 -32.57 8.56
N GLU A 111 -24.37 -31.30 8.89
CA GLU A 111 -25.49 -30.37 9.00
C GLU A 111 -26.21 -30.29 7.64
N PRO A 112 -27.54 -30.40 7.60
CA PRO A 112 -28.29 -30.26 6.36
C PRO A 112 -28.07 -28.84 5.81
N PHE A 113 -27.43 -28.77 4.65
CA PHE A 113 -27.17 -27.51 3.95
C PHE A 113 -28.49 -26.84 3.60
N THR A 114 -28.73 -25.66 4.18
CA THR A 114 -29.90 -24.84 3.85
C THR A 114 -29.47 -23.79 2.82
N PRO A 115 -30.01 -23.81 1.58
CA PRO A 115 -29.59 -22.88 0.55
C PRO A 115 -29.92 -21.43 0.94
N PRO A 116 -29.05 -20.45 0.60
CA PRO A 116 -29.20 -19.05 1.02
C PRO A 116 -30.39 -18.34 0.36
N ARG A 117 -30.99 -18.92 -0.69
CA ARG A 117 -32.14 -18.36 -1.39
C ARG A 117 -33.10 -19.47 -1.82
N GLN A 118 -34.40 -19.20 -1.73
CA GLN A 118 -35.44 -20.09 -2.24
C GLN A 118 -35.23 -20.28 -3.76
N GLY A 119 -35.22 -21.53 -4.22
CA GLY A 119 -34.98 -21.90 -5.61
C GLY A 119 -33.50 -22.02 -6.04
N SER A 120 -32.52 -21.94 -5.13
CA SER A 120 -31.10 -22.12 -5.52
C SER A 120 -30.76 -23.53 -6.01
N MET A 121 -31.61 -24.51 -5.70
CA MET A 121 -31.48 -25.92 -6.11
C MET A 121 -32.49 -26.29 -7.21
N ASP A 122 -33.22 -25.32 -7.76
CA ASP A 122 -34.17 -25.53 -8.85
C ASP A 122 -33.42 -25.54 -10.19
N PHE A 123 -32.70 -26.64 -10.44
CA PHE A 123 -31.96 -26.86 -11.68
C PHE A 123 -32.86 -26.88 -12.92
N SER A 124 -34.17 -27.10 -12.75
CA SER A 124 -35.18 -27.01 -13.81
C SER A 124 -35.37 -25.60 -14.37
N ALA A 125 -34.97 -24.56 -13.62
CA ALA A 125 -35.04 -23.17 -14.07
C ALA A 125 -33.77 -22.72 -14.84
N ILE A 126 -32.73 -23.54 -14.88
CA ILE A 126 -31.47 -23.22 -15.55
C ILE A 126 -31.53 -23.79 -16.96
N ALA A 127 -31.63 -22.92 -17.96
CA ALA A 127 -31.58 -23.34 -19.36
C ALA A 127 -30.24 -24.02 -19.67
N SER A 128 -30.29 -25.34 -19.96
CA SER A 128 -29.12 -26.08 -20.40
C SER A 128 -28.75 -25.64 -21.83
N HIS A 129 -27.74 -24.80 -21.97
CA HIS A 129 -27.13 -24.53 -23.26
C HIS A 129 -26.23 -25.72 -23.62
N GLY A 130 -26.80 -26.73 -24.28
CA GLY A 130 -26.02 -27.84 -24.83
C GLY A 130 -25.03 -27.31 -25.85
N VAL A 131 -23.74 -27.35 -25.53
CA VAL A 131 -22.68 -27.12 -26.50
C VAL A 131 -22.63 -28.36 -27.39
N ARG A 132 -23.07 -28.22 -28.65
CA ARG A 132 -22.84 -29.23 -29.68
C ARG A 132 -21.36 -29.17 -30.05
N CYS A 133 -20.64 -30.24 -29.76
CA CYS A 133 -19.32 -30.52 -30.31
C CYS A 133 -19.43 -30.76 -31.82
#